data_AF-A0AAD3N6Y0-F1
#
_entry.id   AF-A0AAD3N6Y0-F1
#
_cell.length_a   1.000
_cell.length_b   1.000
_cell.length_c   1.000
_cell.angle_alpha   90.00
_cell.angle_beta   90.00
_cell.angle_gamma   90.00
#
_symmetry.space_group_name_H-M   'P 1'
#
loop_
_entity.id
_entity.type
_entity.pdbx_description
1 polymer ?
#
loop_
_entity_poly.entity_id
_entity_poly.type
_entity_poly.pdbx_seq_one_letter_code
_entity_poly.pdbx_strand_id
1 'polypeptide(L)'
;MRHYHWNWVGVVYGDDEYGKGAFQSFLRDAEENNVCLAYQEVLPHYLGHSHSEQRIKQIAQQIHSSSAQVVLLILKAELVEVLFKEIIRTNTSRTWIASDAWSRSWSLAQMDGINRVGDILGFTFVARKNPSVQMLRELPPWLGKEDLECILLL
;
A
#
# COMPACT_ATOMS: atom_id res chain seq x y z
N MET A 1 -15.36 2.98 -2.42
CA MET A 1 -16.24 3.23 -1.26
C MET A 1 -17.71 3.25 -1.66
N ARG A 2 -18.19 4.30 -2.34
CA ARG A 2 -19.61 4.48 -2.71
C ARG A 2 -20.29 3.26 -3.34
N HIS A 3 -19.66 2.64 -4.34
CA HIS A 3 -20.22 1.47 -5.03
C HIS A 3 -20.52 0.28 -4.10
N TYR A 4 -19.69 0.06 -3.08
CA TYR A 4 -19.83 -1.02 -2.11
C TYR A 4 -20.54 -0.57 -0.82
N HIS A 5 -21.04 0.66 -0.78
CA HIS A 5 -21.65 1.27 0.41
C HIS A 5 -20.78 1.26 1.66
N TRP A 6 -19.45 1.27 1.49
CA TRP A 6 -18.51 1.40 2.61
C TRP A 6 -18.46 2.85 3.08
N ASN A 7 -18.96 3.10 4.28
CA ASN A 7 -19.04 4.43 4.89
C ASN A 7 -18.29 4.53 6.24
N TRP A 8 -17.66 3.44 6.70
CA TRP A 8 -16.89 3.39 7.95
C TRP A 8 -15.54 2.71 7.68
N VAL A 9 -14.49 3.52 7.51
CA VAL A 9 -13.22 3.08 6.94
C VAL A 9 -12.05 3.44 7.84
N GLY A 10 -11.15 2.50 8.09
CA GLY A 10 -9.84 2.79 8.67
C GLY A 10 -8.84 3.23 7.61
N VAL A 11 -7.96 4.19 7.91
CA VAL A 11 -6.91 4.62 6.97
C VAL A 11 -5.56 4.53 7.65
N VAL A 12 -4.59 3.91 6.97
CA VAL A 12 -3.16 3.96 7.36
C VAL A 12 -2.36 4.50 6.18
N TYR A 13 -1.56 5.54 6.42
CA TYR A 13 -0.77 6.19 5.36
C TYR A 13 0.66 6.51 5.82
N GLY A 14 1.57 6.63 4.86
CA GLY A 14 2.97 7.01 5.10
C GLY A 14 3.11 8.51 5.40
N ASP A 15 4.10 8.89 6.20
CA ASP A 15 4.42 10.29 6.51
C ASP A 15 5.23 11.02 5.40
N ASP A 16 5.37 10.40 4.23
CA ASP A 16 5.97 10.99 3.03
C ASP A 16 4.95 11.83 2.23
N GLU A 17 5.46 12.49 1.18
CA GLU A 17 4.64 13.32 0.30
C GLU A 17 3.57 12.50 -0.44
N TYR A 18 3.90 11.27 -0.86
CA TYR A 18 2.94 10.37 -1.50
C TYR A 18 1.79 9.99 -0.56
N GLY A 19 2.11 9.49 0.64
CA GLY A 19 1.12 9.07 1.63
C GLY A 19 0.24 10.23 2.09
N LYS A 20 0.85 11.38 2.42
CA LYS A 20 0.11 12.60 2.82
C LYS A 20 -0.76 13.13 1.69
N GLY A 21 -0.23 13.24 0.47
CA GLY A 21 -0.96 13.77 -0.68
C GLY A 21 -2.17 12.90 -1.05
N ALA A 22 -1.97 11.58 -1.13
CA ALA A 22 -3.05 10.64 -1.43
C ALA A 22 -4.11 10.60 -0.31
N PHE A 23 -3.69 10.69 0.96
CA PHE A 23 -4.62 10.79 2.09
C PHE A 23 -5.48 12.07 2.04
N GLN A 24 -4.87 13.22 1.75
CA GLN A 24 -5.60 14.48 1.61
C GLN A 24 -6.60 14.45 0.45
N SER A 25 -6.24 13.82 -0.67
CA SER A 25 -7.19 13.60 -1.77
C SER A 25 -8.34 12.69 -1.34
N PHE A 26 -8.04 11.59 -0.64
CA PHE A 26 -9.06 10.69 -0.12
C PHE A 26 -10.02 11.39 0.84
N LEU A 27 -9.55 12.26 1.73
CA LEU A 27 -10.41 12.99 2.67
C LEU A 27 -11.46 13.85 1.95
N ARG A 28 -11.05 14.62 0.94
CA ARG A 28 -11.98 15.44 0.14
C ARG A 28 -13.03 14.56 -0.55
N ASP A 29 -12.60 13.49 -1.19
CA ASP A 29 -13.51 12.57 -1.88
C ASP A 29 -14.42 11.84 -0.88
N ALA A 30 -13.93 11.51 0.32
CA ALA A 30 -14.69 10.86 1.38
C ALA A 30 -15.82 11.76 1.90
N GLU A 31 -15.53 13.05 2.12
CA GLU A 31 -16.52 14.05 2.53
C GLU A 31 -17.66 14.18 1.50
N GLU A 32 -17.30 14.31 0.22
CA GLU A 32 -18.28 14.39 -0.88
C GLU A 32 -19.16 13.13 -1.03
N ASN A 33 -18.67 11.97 -0.56
CA ASN A 33 -19.33 10.67 -0.71
C ASN A 33 -19.88 10.09 0.60
N ASN A 34 -19.98 10.90 1.67
CA ASN A 34 -20.49 10.48 2.99
C ASN A 34 -19.75 9.26 3.57
N VAL A 35 -18.42 9.26 3.45
CA VAL A 35 -17.55 8.23 4.04
C VAL A 35 -16.91 8.80 5.31
N CYS A 36 -17.14 8.14 6.44
CA CYS A 36 -16.52 8.49 7.71
C CYS A 36 -15.27 7.65 7.97
N LEU A 37 -14.27 8.28 8.58
CA LEU A 37 -13.07 7.59 9.03
C LEU A 37 -13.30 7.04 10.44
N ALA A 38 -13.11 5.74 10.60
CA ALA A 38 -13.13 5.07 11.89
C ALA A 38 -11.88 5.40 12.72
N TYR A 39 -10.76 5.53 12.03
CA TYR A 39 -9.47 5.96 12.55
C TYR A 39 -8.57 6.37 11.38
N GLN A 40 -7.57 7.18 11.69
CA GLN A 40 -6.48 7.52 10.79
C GLN A 40 -5.17 7.28 11.51
N GLU A 41 -4.24 6.59 10.85
CA GLU A 41 -2.96 6.24 11.41
C GLU A 41 -1.83 6.61 10.45
N VAL A 42 -0.74 7.13 10.99
CA VAL A 42 0.44 7.50 10.23
C VAL A 42 1.62 6.59 10.58
N LEU A 43 2.35 6.16 9.55
CA LEU A 43 3.59 5.40 9.69
C LEU A 43 4.78 6.21 9.17
N PRO A 44 5.93 6.18 9.87
CA PRO A 44 7.19 6.63 9.31
C PRO A 44 7.48 5.92 7.98
N HIS A 45 7.93 6.67 7.00
CA HIS A 45 8.08 6.22 5.61
C HIS A 45 9.09 5.09 5.42
N TYR A 46 10.02 4.91 6.36
CA TYR A 46 11.07 3.89 6.29
C TYR A 46 11.19 3.10 7.59
N LEU A 47 11.37 1.78 7.46
CA LEU A 47 11.46 0.85 8.59
C LEU A 47 12.62 1.14 9.55
N GLY A 48 13.71 1.74 9.06
CA GLY A 48 14.89 2.08 9.86
C GLY A 48 14.69 3.17 10.91
N HIS A 49 13.51 3.78 11.00
CA HIS A 49 13.21 4.70 12.09
C HIS A 49 13.08 3.92 13.42
N SER A 50 13.71 4.40 14.49
CA SER A 50 13.80 3.75 15.81
C SER A 50 12.46 3.36 16.46
N HIS A 51 11.34 3.87 15.96
CA HIS A 51 10.01 3.67 16.51
C HIS A 51 9.05 2.94 15.55
N SER A 52 9.51 2.52 14.36
CA SER A 52 8.65 1.90 13.35
C SER A 52 7.97 0.63 13.85
N GLU A 53 8.70 -0.28 14.48
CA GLU A 53 8.14 -1.56 14.96
C GLU A 53 7.06 -1.35 16.03
N GLN A 54 7.33 -0.49 17.01
CA GLN A 54 6.37 -0.18 18.07
C GLN A 54 5.13 0.50 17.48
N ARG A 55 5.32 1.43 16.54
CA ARG A 55 4.21 2.10 15.86
C ARG A 55 3.36 1.12 15.07
N ILE A 56 3.98 0.18 14.35
CA ILE A 56 3.26 -0.86 13.60
C ILE A 56 2.42 -1.74 14.54
N LYS A 57 2.97 -2.15 15.69
CA LYS A 57 2.21 -2.91 16.71
C LYS A 57 1.01 -2.12 17.25
N GLN A 58 1.18 -0.82 17.51
CA GLN A 58 0.08 0.05 17.95
C GLN A 58 -1.01 0.15 16.88
N ILE A 59 -0.63 0.32 15.61
CA ILE A 59 -1.58 0.39 14.50
C ILE A 59 -2.29 -0.95 14.30
N ALA A 60 -1.58 -2.07 14.38
CA ALA A 60 -2.19 -3.41 14.33
C ALA A 60 -3.21 -3.59 15.46
N GLN A 61 -2.91 -3.12 16.67
CA GLN A 61 -3.84 -3.14 17.80
C GLN A 61 -5.06 -2.23 17.55
N GLN A 62 -4.87 -1.05 16.96
CA GLN A 62 -5.95 -0.14 16.59
C GLN A 62 -6.87 -0.76 15.53
N ILE A 63 -6.30 -1.43 14.52
CA ILE A 63 -7.06 -2.16 13.51
C ILE A 63 -7.86 -3.29 14.16
N HIS A 64 -7.23 -4.05 15.06
CA HIS A 64 -7.84 -5.18 15.76
C HIS A 64 -9.05 -4.75 16.61
N SER A 65 -8.92 -3.65 17.36
CA SER A 65 -9.96 -3.14 18.25
C SER A 65 -11.10 -2.41 17.53
N SER A 66 -10.85 -1.91 16.32
CA SER A 66 -11.86 -1.19 15.54
C SER A 66 -12.93 -2.11 14.94
N SER A 67 -14.17 -1.63 14.88
CA SER A 67 -15.27 -2.27 14.16
C SER A 67 -15.21 -2.12 12.64
N ALA A 68 -14.34 -1.24 12.13
CA ALA A 68 -14.19 -1.02 10.69
C ALA A 68 -13.71 -2.30 9.99
N GLN A 69 -14.51 -2.77 9.02
CA GLN A 69 -14.19 -3.95 8.22
C GLN A 69 -13.26 -3.63 7.04
N VAL A 70 -13.23 -2.37 6.61
CA VAL A 70 -12.49 -1.92 5.44
C VAL A 70 -11.36 -0.99 5.88
N VAL A 71 -10.15 -1.28 5.40
CA VAL A 71 -8.95 -0.51 5.73
C VAL A 71 -8.23 -0.09 4.44
N LEU A 72 -8.08 1.21 4.23
CA LEU A 72 -7.29 1.78 3.14
C LEU A 72 -5.83 1.90 3.57
N LEU A 73 -4.92 1.27 2.83
CA LEU A 73 -3.48 1.34 3.08
C LEU A 73 -2.77 2.10 1.96
N ILE A 74 -2.24 3.27 2.31
CA ILE A 74 -1.45 4.14 1.43
C ILE A 74 0.01 4.08 1.91
N LEU A 75 0.65 2.95 1.66
CA LEU A 75 1.96 2.60 2.21
C LEU A 75 2.85 1.97 1.14
N LYS A 76 4.16 1.97 1.38
CA LYS A 76 5.11 1.14 0.63
C LYS A 76 4.90 -0.33 0.97
N ALA A 77 5.18 -1.22 0.00
CA ALA A 77 5.03 -2.66 0.16
C ALA A 77 5.80 -3.21 1.39
N GLU A 78 7.01 -2.70 1.66
CA GLU A 78 7.84 -3.10 2.81
C GLU A 78 7.15 -2.82 4.17
N LEU A 79 6.46 -1.68 4.29
CA LEU A 79 5.70 -1.34 5.50
C LEU A 79 4.45 -2.21 5.65
N VAL A 80 3.77 -2.48 4.53
CA VAL A 80 2.60 -3.37 4.51
C VAL A 80 3.00 -4.78 4.93
N GLU A 81 4.16 -5.27 4.50
CA GLU A 81 4.64 -6.61 4.86
C GLU A 81 4.81 -6.76 6.38
N VAL A 82 5.46 -5.79 7.02
CA VAL A 82 5.67 -5.80 8.48
C VAL A 82 4.34 -5.62 9.22
N LEU A 83 3.44 -4.76 8.74
CA LEU A 83 2.09 -4.63 9.30
C LEU A 83 1.31 -5.94 9.19
N PHE A 84 1.33 -6.60 8.04
CA PHE A 84 0.62 -7.85 7.82
C PHE A 84 1.15 -9.00 8.68
N LYS A 85 2.45 -9.02 9.02
CA LYS A 85 2.99 -9.96 10.02
C LYS A 85 2.28 -9.81 11.37
N GLU A 86 2.04 -8.57 11.82
CA GLU A 86 1.30 -8.30 13.07
C GLU A 86 -0.21 -8.61 12.95
N ILE A 87 -0.83 -8.34 11.80
CA ILE A 87 -2.23 -8.70 11.52
C ILE A 87 -2.43 -10.22 11.59
N ILE A 88 -1.54 -10.99 10.97
CA ILE A 88 -1.55 -12.46 11.02
C ILE A 88 -1.34 -12.96 12.45
N ARG A 89 -0.42 -12.34 13.20
CA ARG A 89 -0.15 -12.69 14.61
C ARG A 89 -1.36 -12.49 15.51
N THR A 90 -2.14 -11.43 15.27
CA THR A 90 -3.37 -11.13 16.02
C THR A 90 -4.61 -11.84 15.48
N ASN A 91 -4.45 -12.67 14.44
CA ASN A 91 -5.54 -13.36 13.72
C ASN A 91 -6.66 -12.41 13.28
N THR A 92 -6.26 -11.20 12.88
CA THR A 92 -7.18 -10.15 12.42
C THR A 92 -7.42 -10.31 10.94
N SER A 93 -8.69 -10.28 10.52
CA SER A 93 -9.09 -10.31 9.10
C SER A 93 -9.91 -9.07 8.76
N ARG A 94 -9.62 -8.44 7.61
CA ARG A 94 -10.28 -7.23 7.09
C ARG A 94 -10.33 -7.27 5.56
N THR A 95 -11.10 -6.37 4.97
CA THR A 95 -10.99 -6.02 3.55
C THR A 95 -9.99 -4.88 3.38
N TRP A 96 -8.89 -5.14 2.70
CA TRP A 96 -7.81 -4.18 2.48
C TRP A 96 -7.96 -3.50 1.13
N ILE A 97 -7.90 -2.18 1.10
CA ILE A 97 -7.81 -1.42 -0.14
C ILE A 97 -6.35 -1.08 -0.38
N ALA A 98 -5.79 -1.64 -1.45
CA ALA A 98 -4.39 -1.48 -1.81
C ALA A 98 -4.19 -0.33 -2.79
N SER A 99 -3.31 0.61 -2.43
CA SER A 99 -2.85 1.64 -3.35
C SER A 99 -1.95 1.05 -4.44
N ASP A 100 -1.71 1.85 -5.48
CA ASP A 100 -0.86 1.47 -6.61
C ASP A 100 0.57 1.11 -6.21
N ALA A 101 1.05 1.63 -5.07
CA ALA A 101 2.38 1.39 -4.54
C ALA A 101 2.62 -0.07 -4.10
N TRP A 102 1.58 -0.84 -3.78
CA TRP A 102 1.75 -2.20 -3.27
C TRP A 102 0.74 -3.22 -3.82
N SER A 103 -0.29 -2.80 -4.54
CA SER A 103 -1.33 -3.68 -5.11
C SER A 103 -0.80 -4.76 -6.05
N ARG A 104 0.38 -4.57 -6.65
CA ARG A 104 1.06 -5.54 -7.52
C ARG A 104 2.35 -6.10 -6.92
N SER A 105 2.54 -5.98 -5.60
CA SER A 105 3.74 -6.47 -4.93
C SER A 105 3.79 -8.00 -4.94
N TRP A 106 4.81 -8.54 -5.62
CA TRP A 106 5.06 -9.98 -5.65
C TRP A 106 5.48 -10.52 -4.27
N SER A 107 6.27 -9.75 -3.51
CA SER A 107 6.71 -10.16 -2.18
C SER A 107 5.54 -10.32 -1.21
N LEU A 108 4.54 -9.44 -1.29
CA LEU A 108 3.32 -9.55 -0.49
C LEU A 108 2.44 -10.70 -0.95
N ALA A 109 2.28 -10.90 -2.25
CA ALA A 109 1.49 -12.00 -2.80
C ALA A 109 2.03 -13.39 -2.41
N GLN A 110 3.35 -13.50 -2.22
CA GLN A 110 4.02 -14.74 -1.80
C GLN A 110 4.25 -14.84 -0.29
N MET A 111 3.82 -13.85 0.49
CA MET A 111 4.07 -13.82 1.92
C MET A 111 3.37 -14.99 2.64
N ASP A 112 4.08 -15.64 3.55
CA ASP A 112 3.52 -16.69 4.40
C ASP A 112 2.32 -16.18 5.19
N GLY A 113 1.19 -16.87 5.03
CA GLY A 113 -0.04 -16.54 5.72
C GLY A 113 -0.82 -15.35 5.14
N ILE A 114 -0.49 -14.85 3.95
CA ILE A 114 -1.21 -13.74 3.30
C ILE A 114 -2.73 -13.97 3.24
N ASN A 115 -3.17 -15.20 2.98
CA ASN A 115 -4.60 -15.54 2.92
C ASN A 115 -5.34 -15.38 4.26
N ARG A 116 -4.62 -15.21 5.38
CA ARG A 116 -5.20 -15.00 6.72
C ARG A 116 -5.57 -13.55 6.99
N VAL A 117 -5.04 -12.59 6.23
CA VAL A 117 -5.34 -11.17 6.45
C VAL A 117 -6.74 -10.78 5.96
N GLY A 118 -7.37 -11.61 5.11
CA GLY A 118 -8.66 -11.34 4.48
C GLY A 118 -8.52 -10.91 3.02
N ASP A 119 -9.58 -10.31 2.47
CA ASP A 119 -9.64 -9.93 1.06
C ASP A 119 -8.83 -8.67 0.77
N ILE A 120 -8.13 -8.66 -0.38
CA ILE A 120 -7.34 -7.51 -0.83
C ILE A 120 -7.89 -7.02 -2.17
N LEU A 121 -8.38 -5.78 -2.18
CA LEU A 121 -8.83 -5.09 -3.39
C LEU A 121 -7.78 -4.04 -3.78
N GLY A 122 -7.02 -4.33 -4.83
CA GLY A 122 -5.97 -3.44 -5.32
C GLY A 122 -6.35 -2.62 -6.55
N PHE A 123 -5.83 -1.40 -6.61
CA PHE A 123 -5.91 -0.54 -7.78
C PHE A 123 -4.52 -0.32 -8.36
N THR A 124 -4.43 -0.28 -9.69
CA THR A 124 -3.16 -0.05 -10.39
C THR A 124 -3.41 0.69 -11.69
N PHE A 125 -2.36 1.27 -12.26
CA PHE A 125 -2.45 1.94 -13.54
C PHE A 125 -2.72 0.95 -14.67
N VAL A 126 -3.52 1.38 -15.65
CA VAL A 126 -3.77 0.61 -16.87
C VAL A 126 -2.47 0.53 -17.66
N ALA A 127 -1.84 -0.64 -17.68
CA ALA A 127 -0.63 -0.87 -18.43
C ALA A 127 -0.94 -1.06 -19.92
N ARG A 128 -0.18 -0.38 -20.79
CA ARG A 128 -0.20 -0.61 -22.23
C ARG A 128 1.12 -1.24 -22.66
N LYS A 129 1.05 -2.29 -23.47
CA LYS A 129 2.23 -2.94 -24.02
C LYS A 129 2.88 -1.98 -25.03
N ASN A 130 4.08 -1.50 -24.71
CA ASN A 130 4.92 -0.79 -25.66
C ASN A 130 5.88 -1.79 -26.33
N PRO A 131 5.78 -2.05 -27.65
CA PRO A 131 6.65 -2.97 -28.35
C PRO A 131 8.15 -2.65 -28.19
N SER A 132 8.52 -1.36 -28.16
CA SER A 132 9.92 -0.94 -28.04
C SER A 132 10.57 -1.33 -26.71
N VAL A 133 9.77 -1.53 -25.65
CA VAL A 133 10.25 -1.98 -24.33
C VAL A 133 10.68 -3.46 -24.35
N GLN A 134 10.25 -4.25 -25.35
CA GLN A 134 10.69 -5.64 -25.50
C GLN A 134 12.20 -5.74 -25.75
N MET A 135 12.79 -4.72 -26.38
CA MET A 135 14.23 -4.63 -26.63
C MET A 135 15.05 -4.59 -25.33
N LEU A 136 14.46 -4.17 -24.19
CA LEU A 136 15.13 -4.22 -22.89
C LEU A 136 15.41 -5.66 -22.40
N ARG A 137 14.71 -6.66 -22.94
CA ARG A 137 14.97 -8.08 -22.62
C ARG A 137 16.20 -8.64 -23.33
N GLU A 138 16.69 -7.92 -24.34
CA GLU A 138 17.84 -8.31 -25.17
C GLU A 138 19.11 -7.55 -24.76
N LEU A 139 19.07 -6.80 -23.65
CA LEU A 139 20.23 -6.06 -23.17
C LEU A 139 21.35 -7.01 -22.75
N PRO A 140 22.61 -6.74 -23.16
CA PRO A 140 23.75 -7.53 -22.74
C PRO A 140 23.92 -7.50 -21.21
N PRO A 141 24.40 -8.59 -20.59
CA PRO A 141 24.60 -8.66 -19.13
C PRO A 141 25.54 -7.60 -18.55
N TRP A 142 26.34 -6.94 -19.40
CA TRP A 142 27.37 -5.97 -19.03
C TRP A 142 26.89 -4.52 -19.04
N LEU A 143 25.65 -4.24 -19.48
CA LEU A 143 25.13 -2.87 -19.52
C LEU A 143 24.82 -2.42 -18.09
N GLY A 144 25.61 -1.48 -17.56
CA GLY A 144 25.55 -1.03 -16.17
C GLY A 144 24.54 0.09 -15.95
N LYS A 145 24.21 0.37 -14.67
CA LYS A 145 23.29 1.45 -14.27
C LYS A 145 23.70 2.85 -14.77
N GLU A 146 24.98 3.05 -15.09
CA GLU A 146 25.52 4.32 -15.60
C GLU A 146 25.27 4.53 -17.11
N ASP A 147 24.98 3.47 -17.87
CA ASP A 147 24.77 3.56 -19.33
C ASP A 147 23.34 3.98 -19.73
N LEU A 148 22.42 4.04 -18.76
CA LEU A 148 21.00 4.40 -18.99
C LEU A 148 20.77 5.92 -19.11
N GLU A 149 21.70 6.77 -18.66
CA GLU A 149 21.60 8.22 -18.86
C GLU A 149 21.81 8.63 -20.33
N CYS A 150 22.48 7.78 -21.13
CA CYS A 150 22.75 8.08 -22.54
C CYS A 150 21.59 7.80 -23.50
N ILE A 151 20.52 7.13 -23.08
CA ILE A 151 19.43 6.72 -24.00
C ILE A 151 18.23 7.71 -23.99
N LEU A 152 18.18 8.66 -23.04
CA LEU A 152 17.07 9.61 -22.90
C LEU A 152 17.33 11.01 -23.50
N LEU A 153 18.42 11.20 -24.25
CA LEU A 153 18.76 12.48 -24.90
C LEU A 153 18.80 12.41 -26.45
N LEU A 154 17.99 11.54 -27.06
CA LEU A 154 17.66 11.60 -28.49
C LEU A 154 16.15 11.68 -28.71
#